data_AF-A0A447U0C5-F1
#
_entry.id   AF-A0A447U0C5-F1
#
_cell.length_a   1.000
_cell.length_b   1.000
_cell.length_c   1.000
_cell.angle_alpha   90.00
_cell.angle_beta   90.00
_cell.angle_gamma   90.00
#
_symmetry.space_group_name_H-M   'P 1'
#
loop_
_entity.id
_entity.type
_entity.pdbx_description
1 polymer ?
#
loop_
_entity_poly.entity_id
_entity_poly.type
_entity_poly.pdbx_seq_one_letter_code
_entity_poly.pdbx_strand_id
1 'polypeptide(L)' 'MDCTIRELAQTIAKVVGYQGRVVFDATKPDGTPRKLLDVTRLHQLGWYHEISLEAGLCRYLPVVP' A
#
# COMPACT_ATOMS: atom_id res chain seq x y z
N MET A 1 -0.57 7.72 6.72
CA MET A 1 0.29 6.55 6.98
C MET A 1 1.39 6.51 5.93
N ASP A 2 2.60 6.13 6.33
CA ASP A 2 3.69 5.81 5.40
C ASP A 2 3.65 4.30 5.11
N CYS A 3 4.03 3.90 3.91
CA CYS A 3 4.08 2.49 3.49
C CYS A 3 5.16 2.35 2.43
N THR A 4 6.08 1.41 2.64
CA THR A 4 7.12 1.10 1.67
C THR A 4 6.55 0.32 0.49
N ILE A 5 7.24 0.36 -0.66
CA ILE A 5 6.90 -0.48 -1.82
C ILE A 5 6.90 -1.96 -1.45
N ARG A 6 7.78 -2.37 -0.53
CA ARG A 6 7.85 -3.74 -0.02
C ARG A 6 6.58 -4.15 0.71
N GLU A 7 6.14 -3.37 1.68
CA GLU A 7 4.93 -3.64 2.46
C GLU A 7 3.70 -3.66 1.56
N LEU A 8 3.59 -2.72 0.63
CA LEU A 8 2.49 -2.69 -0.34
C LEU A 8 2.42 -3.97 -1.16
N ALA A 9 3.54 -4.36 -1.79
CA ALA A 9 3.58 -5.56 -2.64
C ALA A 9 3.30 -6.84 -1.85
N GLN A 10 3.81 -6.95 -0.63
CA GLN A 10 3.52 -8.09 0.25
C GLN A 10 2.06 -8.12 0.70
N THR A 11 1.46 -6.96 1.00
CA THR A 11 0.04 -6.86 1.37
C THR A 11 -0.85 -7.28 0.20
N ILE A 12 -0.54 -6.84 -1.03
CA ILE A 12 -1.25 -7.26 -2.23
C ILE A 12 -1.13 -8.79 -2.41
N ALA A 13 0.09 -9.34 -2.34
CA ALA A 13 0.32 -10.77 -2.48
C ALA A 13 -0.51 -11.60 -1.49
N LYS A 14 -0.56 -11.16 -0.22
CA LYS A 14 -1.42 -11.77 0.81
C LYS A 14 -2.90 -11.68 0.45
N VAL A 15 -3.39 -10.50 0.08
CA VAL A 15 -4.81 -10.26 -0.23
C VAL A 15 -5.30 -11.11 -1.40
N VAL A 16 -4.49 -11.25 -2.45
CA VAL A 16 -4.87 -12.02 -3.64
C VAL A 16 -4.61 -13.52 -3.50
N GLY A 17 -4.06 -13.99 -2.37
CA GLY A 17 -3.76 -15.42 -2.16
C GLY A 17 -2.50 -15.93 -2.87
N TYR A 18 -1.60 -15.04 -3.31
CA TYR A 18 -0.40 -15.41 -4.05
C TYR A 18 0.57 -16.27 -3.22
N GLN A 19 0.81 -17.51 -3.67
CA GLN A 19 1.69 -18.48 -3.01
C GLN A 19 3.16 -18.42 -3.47
N GLY A 20 3.47 -17.60 -4.48
CA GLY A 20 4.84 -17.45 -4.95
C GLY A 20 5.68 -16.51 -4.09
N ARG A 21 6.86 -16.14 -4.60
CA ARG A 21 7.78 -15.24 -3.89
C ARG A 21 7.78 -13.87 -4.54
N VAL A 22 7.50 -12.84 -3.74
CA VAL A 22 7.75 -11.44 -4.13
C VAL A 22 9.26 -11.18 -4.10
N VAL A 23 9.83 -10.83 -5.24
CA VAL A 23 11.28 -10.55 -5.40
C VAL A 23 11.47 -9.09 -5.79
N PHE A 24 12.43 -8.44 -5.13
CA PHE A 24 12.83 -7.06 -5.41
C PHE A 24 14.24 -7.10 -6.00
N ASP A 25 14.40 -6.62 -7.22
CA ASP A 25 15.68 -6.51 -7.89
C ASP A 25 16.34 -5.17 -7.54
N ALA A 26 17.28 -5.20 -6.59
CA ALA A 26 18.01 -4.02 -6.13
C ALA A 26 19.07 -3.51 -7.12
N THR A 27 19.25 -4.17 -8.27
CA THR A 27 20.08 -3.63 -9.36
C THR A 27 19.39 -2.49 -10.11
N LYS A 28 18.08 -2.35 -9.94
CA LYS A 28 17.28 -1.26 -10.51
C LYS A 28 17.25 -0.08 -9.53
N PRO A 29 17.34 1.16 -10.04
CA PRO A 29 17.33 2.34 -9.18
C PRO A 29 15.94 2.55 -8.56
N ASP A 30 15.93 2.97 -7.30
CA ASP A 30 14.71 3.44 -6.65
C ASP A 30 14.32 4.84 -7.14
N GLY A 31 13.03 5.15 -7.03
CA GLY A 31 12.51 6.49 -7.26
C GLY A 31 12.77 7.44 -6.09
N THR A 32 12.00 8.52 -5.99
CA THR A 32 12.08 9.43 -4.83
C THR A 32 11.77 8.67 -3.53
N PRO A 33 12.63 8.74 -2.48
CA PRO A 33 12.49 7.92 -1.27
C PRO A 33 11.17 8.09 -0.52
N ARG A 34 10.54 9.26 -0.62
CA ARG A 34 9.27 9.57 0.05
C ARG A 34 8.44 10.52 -0.78
N LYS A 35 7.17 10.16 -0.99
CA LYS A 35 6.20 11.00 -1.70
C LYS A 35 4.83 10.89 -1.01
N LEU A 36 4.55 11.83 -0.12
CA LEU A 36 3.32 11.88 0.68
C LEU A 36 2.74 13.28 0.65
N LEU A 37 1.42 13.39 0.81
CA LEU A 37 0.72 14.66 1.01
C LEU A 37 0.60 14.96 2.50
N ASP A 38 0.76 16.23 2.87
CA ASP A 38 0.34 16.71 4.19
C ASP A 38 -1.18 16.90 4.21
N VAL A 39 -1.84 16.18 5.13
CA VAL A 39 -3.30 16.15 5.29
C VAL A 39 -3.78 16.96 6.50
N THR A 40 -2.91 17.75 7.13
CA THR A 40 -3.24 18.55 8.33
C THR A 40 -4.47 19.42 8.11
N ARG A 41 -4.59 20.08 6.95
CA ARG A 41 -5.75 20.92 6.61
C ARG A 41 -7.07 20.13 6.56
N LEU A 42 -7.05 18.91 6.02
CA LEU A 42 -8.24 18.05 5.95
C LEU A 42 -8.69 17.61 7.35
N HIS A 43 -7.74 17.20 8.19
CA HIS A 43 -8.02 16.81 9.57
C HIS A 43 -8.59 17.98 10.40
N GLN A 44 -8.09 19.20 10.20
CA GLN A 44 -8.62 20.41 10.84
C GLN A 44 -10.07 20.73 10.42
N LEU A 45 -10.45 20.35 9.21
CA LEU A 45 -11.83 20.47 8.72
C LEU A 45 -12.73 19.33 9.23
N GLY A 46 -12.22 18.44 10.09
CA GLY A 46 -12.97 17.33 10.68
C GLY A 46 -13.07 16.09 9.79
N TRP A 47 -12.40 16.08 8.63
CA TRP A 47 -12.41 14.93 7.74
C TRP A 47 -11.22 14.01 8.03
N TYR A 48 -11.49 12.72 8.15
CA TYR A 48 -10.48 11.67 8.33
C TYR A 48 -10.77 10.52 7.38
N HIS A 49 -9.73 9.85 6.91
CA HIS A 49 -9.91 8.61 6.14
C HIS A 49 -10.59 7.54 7.01
N GLU A 50 -11.43 6.70 6.40
CA GLU A 50 -12.11 5.61 7.12
C GLU A 50 -11.56 4.23 6.75
N ILE A 51 -10.95 4.13 5.56
CA ILE A 51 -10.52 2.85 4.99
C ILE A 51 -8.99 2.76 5.09
N SER A 52 -8.50 1.73 5.77
CA SER A 52 -7.07 1.40 5.79
C SER A 52 -6.64 0.80 4.44
N LEU A 53 -5.32 0.79 4.18
CA LEU A 53 -4.78 0.22 2.96
C LEU A 53 -5.19 -1.24 2.77
N GLU A 54 -5.01 -2.09 3.79
CA GLU A 54 -5.35 -3.52 3.72
C GLU A 54 -6.86 -3.74 3.54
N ALA A 55 -7.70 -2.98 4.26
CA ALA A 55 -9.16 -3.09 4.12
C ALA A 55 -9.62 -2.69 2.71
N GLY A 56 -9.04 -1.62 2.15
CA GLY A 56 -9.30 -1.21 0.77
C GLY A 56 -8.86 -2.28 -0.24
N LEU A 57 -7.63 -2.80 -0.11
CA LEU A 57 -7.12 -3.87 -0.98
C LEU A 57 -8.01 -5.11 -0.91
N CYS A 58 -8.40 -5.56 0.28
CA CYS A 58 -9.29 -6.71 0.45
C CYS A 58 -10.68 -6.48 -0.16
N ARG A 59 -11.19 -5.24 -0.18
CA ARG A 59 -12.49 -4.91 -0.75
C ARG A 59 -12.49 -4.90 -2.28
N TYR A 60 -11.38 -4.49 -2.90
CA TYR A 60 -11.34 -4.18 -4.33
C TYR A 60 -10.51 -5.17 -5.16
N LEU A 61 -9.64 -5.98 -4.54
CA LEU A 61 -8.88 -7.01 -5.25
C LEU A 61 -9.57 -8.37 -5.15
N PRO A 62 -9.61 -9.15 -6.25
CA PRO A 62 -10.09 -10.52 -6.22
C PRO A 62 -9.06 -11.43 -5.53
N VAL A 63 -9.55 -12.44 -4.82
CA VAL A 63 -8.72 -13.58 -4.40
C VAL A 63 -8.51 -14.48 -5.61
N VAL A 64 -7.25 -14.80 -5.90
CA VAL A 64 -6.85 -15.69 -6.98
C VAL A 64 -6.44 -17.04 -6.37
N PRO A 65 -7.00 -18.16 -6.84
CA PRO A 65 -6.63 -19.50 -6.37
C PRO A 65 -5.22 -19.92 -6.81
#